data_AF-A0AAJ4V990-F1
#
_entry.id   AF-A0AAJ4V990-F1
#
_cell.length_a   1.000
_cell.length_b   1.000
_cell.length_c   1.000
_cell.angle_alpha   90.00
_cell.angle_beta   90.00
_cell.angle_gamma   90.00
#
_symmetry.space_group_name_H-M   'P 1'
#
loop_
_entity.id
_entity.type
_entity.pdbx_description
1 polymer ?
#
loop_
_entity_poly.entity_id
_entity_poly.type
_entity_poly.pdbx_seq_one_letter_code
_entity_poly.pdbx_strand_id
1 'polypeptide(L)'
;MASPAIAQERTADIRLPEMRLDAAVRMLSRQSGASIGFRDPSLASVRVRAVRGKLTASAALERALRGTGARARQVAAATYLIERAPAAARPAPR
;
A
#
# COMPACT_ATOMS: atom_id res chain seq x y z
N MET A 1 21.49 5.74 -17.77
CA MET A 1 20.85 6.85 -17.04
C MET A 1 19.36 6.54 -17.00
N ALA A 2 18.77 6.32 -15.82
CA ALA A 2 17.36 5.98 -15.69
C ALA A 2 16.64 6.99 -14.79
N SER A 3 15.94 7.91 -15.45
CA SER A 3 14.94 8.84 -14.93
C SER A 3 13.67 8.08 -14.51
N PRO A 4 12.74 8.65 -13.71
CA PRO A 4 12.69 10.01 -13.19
C PRO A 4 12.51 10.05 -11.66
N ALA A 5 12.45 11.26 -11.10
CA ALA A 5 12.05 11.53 -9.73
C ALA A 5 10.69 10.91 -9.38
N ILE A 6 10.70 9.67 -8.88
CA ILE A 6 9.72 9.26 -7.88
C ILE A 6 10.02 10.19 -6.70
N ALA A 7 9.17 11.21 -6.48
CA ALA A 7 9.35 12.20 -5.42
C ALA A 7 9.89 11.52 -4.18
N GLN A 8 11.12 11.90 -3.77
CA GLN A 8 11.98 11.15 -2.86
C GLN A 8 11.16 10.54 -1.72
N GLU A 9 10.74 9.28 -1.90
CA GLU A 9 9.95 8.58 -0.89
C GLU A 9 10.88 8.34 0.28
N ARG A 10 10.74 9.18 1.30
CA ARG A 10 11.64 9.09 2.44
C ARG A 10 11.23 7.90 3.27
N THR A 11 12.21 7.09 3.63
CA THR A 11 11.99 5.99 4.54
C THR A 11 11.56 6.56 5.90
N ALA A 12 10.41 6.14 6.39
CA ALA A 12 9.87 6.54 7.69
C ALA A 12 9.79 5.31 8.60
N ASP A 13 9.76 5.54 9.92
CA ASP A 13 9.50 4.47 10.87
C ASP A 13 8.01 4.12 10.82
N ILE A 14 7.68 3.08 10.05
CA ILE A 14 6.31 2.64 9.89
C ILE A 14 6.00 1.60 10.96
N ARG A 15 4.89 1.83 11.68
CA ARG A 15 4.32 0.88 12.63
C ARG A 15 2.83 0.76 12.38
N LEU A 16 2.46 -0.36 11.78
CA LEU A 16 1.11 -0.71 11.40
C LEU A 16 0.73 -2.06 12.03
N PRO A 17 -0.09 -2.11 13.08
CA PRO A 17 -0.72 -3.35 13.54
C PRO A 17 -1.61 -3.99 12.47
N GLU A 18 -1.95 -5.27 12.69
CA GLU A 18 -2.96 -5.95 11.89
C GLU A 18 -4.34 -5.34 12.16
N MET A 19 -4.90 -4.68 11.16
CA MET A 19 -6.12 -3.90 11.31
C MET A 19 -6.89 -3.80 9.99
N ARG A 20 -8.04 -3.14 10.02
CA ARG A 20 -8.81 -2.84 8.81
C ARG A 20 -8.07 -1.85 7.92
N LEU A 21 -8.23 -2.01 6.62
CA LEU A 21 -7.55 -1.22 5.62
C LEU A 21 -7.84 0.29 5.76
N ASP A 22 -9.09 0.65 6.09
CA ASP A 22 -9.48 2.06 6.28
C ASP A 22 -8.63 2.77 7.35
N ALA A 23 -8.40 2.09 8.47
CA ALA A 23 -7.65 2.62 9.59
C ALA A 23 -6.14 2.53 9.31
N ALA A 24 -5.70 1.46 8.64
CA ALA A 24 -4.32 1.27 8.22
C ALA A 24 -3.83 2.40 7.30
N VAL A 25 -4.64 2.76 6.30
CA VAL A 25 -4.32 3.85 5.37
C VAL A 25 -4.24 5.20 6.07
N ARG A 26 -5.21 5.51 6.94
CA ARG A 26 -5.17 6.78 7.71
C ARG A 26 -3.90 6.87 8.55
N MET A 27 -3.47 5.78 9.17
CA MET A 27 -2.26 5.75 9.97
C MET A 27 -1.00 5.83 9.12
N LEU A 28 -0.95 5.11 8.00
CA LEU A 28 0.18 5.15 7.08
C LEU A 28 0.35 6.54 6.48
N SER A 29 -0.73 7.18 6.04
CA SER A 29 -0.72 8.56 5.56
C SER A 29 -0.13 9.54 6.58
N ARG A 30 -0.41 9.35 7.87
CA ARG A 30 0.16 10.19 8.95
C ARG A 30 1.63 9.90 9.19
N GLN A 31 2.06 8.64 9.14
CA GLN A 31 3.45 8.25 9.42
C GLN A 31 4.39 8.54 8.25
N SER A 32 3.93 8.34 7.01
CA SER A 32 4.75 8.49 5.81
C SER A 32 4.53 9.83 5.08
N GLY A 33 3.51 10.61 5.45
CA GLY A 33 3.10 11.82 4.73
C GLY A 33 2.52 11.56 3.34
N ALA A 34 2.11 10.31 3.05
CA ALA A 34 1.58 9.92 1.75
C ALA A 34 0.06 10.09 1.67
N SER A 35 -0.45 10.53 0.54
CA SER A 35 -1.89 10.57 0.26
C SER A 35 -2.35 9.20 -0.23
N ILE A 36 -3.21 8.52 0.53
CA ILE A 36 -3.64 7.17 0.18
C ILE A 36 -5.17 7.11 0.15
N GLY A 37 -5.73 6.67 -0.98
CA GLY A 37 -7.18 6.53 -1.19
C GLY A 37 -7.57 5.16 -1.68
N PHE A 38 -8.88 4.88 -1.72
CA PHE A 38 -9.45 3.62 -2.23
C PHE A 38 -10.44 3.94 -3.35
N ARG A 39 -10.45 3.15 -4.42
CA ARG A 39 -11.55 3.20 -5.40
C ARG A 39 -12.79 2.43 -4.97
N ASP A 40 -12.59 1.34 -4.24
CA ASP A 40 -13.66 0.42 -3.87
C ASP A 40 -13.88 0.48 -2.35
N PRO A 41 -15.06 0.95 -1.88
CA PRO A 41 -15.33 1.08 -0.44
C PRO A 41 -15.41 -0.28 0.26
N SER A 42 -15.65 -1.38 -0.45
CA SER A 42 -15.63 -2.73 0.14
C SER A 42 -14.24 -3.12 0.64
N LEU A 43 -13.18 -2.51 0.07
CA LEU A 43 -11.81 -2.72 0.53
C LEU A 43 -11.56 -2.13 1.92
N ALA A 44 -12.33 -1.14 2.37
CA ALA A 44 -12.18 -0.51 3.68
C ALA A 44 -12.21 -1.55 4.82
N SER A 45 -13.09 -2.55 4.70
CA SER A 45 -13.25 -3.61 5.70
C SER A 45 -12.23 -4.75 5.59
N VAL A 46 -11.39 -4.76 4.55
CA VAL A 46 -10.37 -5.80 4.35
C VAL A 46 -9.32 -5.69 5.44
N ARG A 47 -8.94 -6.82 6.01
CA ARG A 47 -7.92 -6.88 7.06
C ARG A 47 -6.54 -6.95 6.43
N VAL A 48 -5.67 -6.00 6.80
CA VAL A 48 -4.27 -5.95 6.36
C VAL A 48 -3.35 -6.52 7.41
N ARG A 49 -2.19 -6.99 6.97
CA ARG A 49 -1.18 -7.59 7.86
C ARG A 49 -0.43 -6.51 8.63
N ALA A 50 0.10 -6.91 9.79
CA ALA A 50 0.99 -6.05 10.54
C ALA A 50 2.30 -5.78 9.78
N VAL A 51 2.71 -4.52 9.72
CA VAL A 51 3.94 -4.05 9.08
C VAL A 51 4.71 -3.19 10.06
N ARG A 52 5.99 -3.47 10.23
CA ARG A 52 6.88 -2.67 11.06
C ARG A 52 8.26 -2.53 10.43
N GLY A 53 8.89 -1.39 10.68
CA GLY A 53 10.27 -1.09 10.32
C GLY A 53 10.41 0.22 9.54
N LYS A 54 11.65 0.53 9.17
CA LYS A 54 11.96 1.68 8.31
C LYS A 54 11.60 1.34 6.87
N LEU A 55 10.48 1.88 6.38
CA LEU A 55 9.92 1.58 5.06
C LEU A 55 9.46 2.86 4.37
N THR A 56 9.42 2.84 3.04
CA THR A 56 8.68 3.83 2.25
C THR A 56 7.17 3.53 2.32
N ALA A 57 6.34 4.50 1.95
CA ALA A 57 4.89 4.32 1.89
C ALA A 57 4.51 3.16 0.95
N SER A 58 5.13 3.10 -0.23
CA SER A 58 4.98 2.00 -1.19
C SER A 58 5.30 0.64 -0.57
N ALA A 59 6.49 0.49 0.02
CA ALA A 59 6.93 -0.78 0.63
C ALA A 59 6.02 -1.20 1.79
N ALA A 60 5.54 -0.25 2.60
CA ALA A 60 4.60 -0.54 3.68
C ALA A 60 3.24 -1.02 3.13
N LEU A 61 2.70 -0.36 2.10
CA LEU A 61 1.46 -0.75 1.44
C LEU A 61 1.55 -2.16 0.85
N GLU A 62 2.61 -2.45 0.10
CA GLU A 62 2.80 -3.78 -0.49
C GLU A 62 2.83 -4.89 0.56
N ARG A 63 3.55 -4.66 1.67
CA ARG A 63 3.61 -5.64 2.77
C ARG A 63 2.27 -5.80 3.49
N ALA A 64 1.53 -4.71 3.69
CA ALA A 64 0.23 -4.70 4.35
C ALA A 64 -0.85 -5.40 3.51
N LEU A 65 -0.84 -5.17 2.20
CA LEU A 65 -1.82 -5.69 1.24
C LEU A 65 -1.48 -7.10 0.72
N ARG A 66 -0.31 -7.64 1.05
CA ARG A 66 0.09 -8.98 0.62
C ARG A 66 -0.90 -10.04 1.13
N GLY A 67 -1.56 -10.71 0.20
CA GLY A 67 -2.50 -11.80 0.48
C GLY A 67 -3.93 -11.34 0.78
N THR A 68 -4.23 -10.04 0.72
CA THR A 68 -5.57 -9.51 0.97
C THR A 68 -6.45 -9.44 -0.29
N GLY A 69 -5.87 -9.68 -1.47
CA GLY A 69 -6.54 -9.47 -2.75
C GLY A 69 -6.68 -7.99 -3.14
N ALA A 70 -5.90 -7.10 -2.52
CA ALA A 70 -5.79 -5.69 -2.91
C ALA A 70 -4.35 -5.34 -3.30
N ARG A 71 -4.17 -4.27 -4.09
CA ARG A 71 -2.87 -3.74 -4.49
C ARG A 71 -2.89 -2.22 -4.38
N ALA A 72 -1.75 -1.63 -4.03
CA ALA A 72 -1.56 -0.19 -4.08
C ALA A 72 -0.95 0.20 -5.42
N ARG A 73 -1.60 1.10 -6.15
CA ARG A 73 -1.08 1.69 -7.37
C ARG A 73 -0.65 3.13 -7.08
N GLN A 74 0.60 3.45 -7.38
CA GLN A 74 1.08 4.82 -7.30
C GLN A 74 0.47 5.63 -8.45
N VAL A 75 -0.22 6.72 -8.12
CA VAL A 75 -0.88 7.59 -9.10
C VAL A 75 -0.21 8.97 -9.19
N ALA A 76 0.55 9.36 -8.16
CA ALA A 76 1.41 10.54 -8.18
C ALA A 76 2.51 10.41 -7.11
N ALA A 77 3.35 11.45 -7.01
CA ALA A 77 4.32 11.63 -5.94
C ALA A 77 3.69 11.43 -4.56
N ALA A 78 4.20 10.46 -3.79
CA ALA A 78 3.66 10.07 -2.48
C ALA A 78 2.13 9.86 -2.44
N THR A 79 1.51 9.54 -3.59
CA THR A 79 0.06 9.38 -3.70
C THR A 79 -0.28 8.00 -4.24
N TYR A 80 -1.06 7.23 -3.48
CA TYR A 80 -1.39 5.86 -3.78
C TYR A 80 -2.90 5.64 -3.81
N LEU A 81 -3.32 4.80 -4.73
CA LEU A 81 -4.69 4.38 -4.89
C LEU A 81 -4.76 2.87 -4.69
N ILE A 82 -5.55 2.44 -3.72
CA ILE A 82 -5.75 1.02 -3.46
C ILE A 82 -6.93 0.52 -4.29
N GLU A 83 -6.67 -0.54 -5.03
CA GLU A 83 -7.60 -1.22 -5.91
C GLU A 83 -7.57 -2.72 -5.65
N ARG A 84 -8.63 -3.43 -6.05
CA ARG A 84 -8.62 -4.89 -5.97
C ARG A 84 -7.52 -5.41 -6.89
N ALA A 85 -6.70 -6.30 -6.34
CA ALA A 85 -5.87 -7.15 -7.16
C ALA A 85 -6.79 -7.92 -8.10
N PRO A 86 -6.59 -7.90 -9.43
CA PRO A 86 -7.09 -9.02 -10.20
C PRO A 86 -6.50 -10.27 -9.53
N ALA A 87 -7.36 -11.24 -9.19
CA ALA A 87 -6.91 -12.53 -8.71
C ALA A 87 -5.90 -13.00 -9.75
N ALA A 88 -4.61 -13.04 -9.40
CA ALA A 88 -3.59 -13.36 -10.38
C ALA A 88 -3.99 -14.71 -10.96
N ALA A 89 -4.36 -14.72 -12.25
CA ALA A 89 -4.49 -15.96 -12.98
C ALA A 89 -3.17 -16.68 -12.71
N ARG A 90 -3.25 -17.82 -12.01
CA ARG A 90 -2.08 -18.68 -11.78
C ARG A 90 -1.34 -18.75 -13.13
N PRO A 91 -0.03 -18.51 -13.20
CA PRO A 91 0.70 -18.82 -14.42
C PRO A 91 0.42 -20.30 -14.68
N ALA A 92 -0.31 -20.58 -15.77
CA ALA A 92 -0.54 -21.95 -16.19
C ALA A 92 0.85 -22.59 -16.35
N PRO A 93 1.13 -23.73 -15.70
CA PRO A 93 2.38 -24.43 -15.91
C PRO A 93 2.47 -24.77 -17.40
N ARG A 94 3.60 -24.40 -18.02
CA ARG A 94 3.95 -24.77 -19.39
C ARG A 94 4.31 -26.25 -19.46
#